data_AF-A0A1G2U6T3-F1
#
_entry.id   AF-A0A1G2U6T3-F1
#
_cell.length_a   1.000
_cell.length_b   1.000
_cell.length_c   1.000
_cell.angle_alpha   90.00
_cell.angle_beta   90.00
_cell.angle_gamma   90.00
#
_symmetry.space_group_name_H-M   'P 1'
#
loop_
_entity.id
_entity.type
_entity.pdbx_description
1 polymer ?
#
loop_
_entity_poly.entity_id
_entity_poly.type
_entity_poly.pdbx_seq_one_letter_code
_entity_poly.pdbx_strand_id
1 'polypeptide(L)'
;MVERQRYGPAMDWLNENAEKEEVVFANEEVSNLVAIYTPLNVFHHRSDQLFLSATDERLLDIVFTFYRLRGVGMHNVEEVFHNERGSISTNLYGIYYRELLGAYENIPEEKLEEIITLYKETLKSPTQEWLSSVWHKYDVEYLIWDKVANPSWKLDLLGFLKKEADFGQIMLYRIEI
;
A
#
# COMPACT_ATOMS: atom_id res chain seq x y z
N MET A 1 -1.92 -23.49 2.17
CA MET A 1 -0.48 -23.81 2.34
C MET A 1 0.28 -23.83 1.01
N VAL A 2 -0.22 -24.48 -0.05
CA VAL A 2 0.46 -24.52 -1.37
C VAL A 2 0.57 -23.13 -2.03
N GLU A 3 -0.45 -22.28 -1.89
CA GLU A 3 -0.50 -20.97 -2.56
C GLU A 3 0.61 -20.00 -2.10
N ARG A 4 0.96 -20.01 -0.81
CA ARG A 4 2.02 -19.14 -0.25
C ARG A 4 3.44 -19.54 -0.70
N GLN A 5 3.63 -20.76 -1.20
CA GLN A 5 4.94 -21.19 -1.70
C GLN A 5 5.36 -20.42 -2.95
N ARG A 6 4.41 -19.80 -3.69
CA ARG A 6 4.70 -18.99 -4.88
C ARG A 6 5.54 -17.75 -4.58
N TYR A 7 5.57 -17.29 -3.33
CA TYR A 7 6.36 -16.12 -2.92
C TYR A 7 7.80 -16.46 -2.54
N GLY A 8 8.13 -17.75 -2.33
CA GLY A 8 9.46 -18.21 -1.93
C GLY A 8 10.58 -17.64 -2.80
N PRO A 9 10.51 -17.77 -4.15
CA PRO A 9 11.53 -17.21 -5.03
C PRO A 9 11.75 -15.70 -4.88
N ALA A 10 10.70 -14.93 -4.58
CA ALA A 10 10.83 -13.49 -4.35
C ALA A 10 11.53 -13.18 -3.01
N MET A 11 11.26 -13.96 -1.97
CA MET A 11 11.95 -13.81 -0.67
C MET A 11 13.42 -14.22 -0.76
N ASP A 12 13.71 -15.30 -1.47
CA ASP A 12 15.09 -15.75 -1.74
C ASP A 12 15.87 -14.66 -2.49
N TRP A 13 15.26 -14.09 -3.54
CA TRP A 13 15.85 -13.00 -4.30
C TRP A 13 16.15 -11.78 -3.42
N LEU A 14 15.20 -11.36 -2.58
CA LEU A 14 15.40 -10.23 -1.66
C LEU A 14 16.55 -10.50 -0.68
N ASN A 15 16.64 -11.69 -0.11
CA ASN A 15 17.74 -12.05 0.81
C ASN A 15 19.13 -12.04 0.15
N GLU A 16 19.19 -12.31 -1.15
CA GLU A 16 20.45 -12.35 -1.91
C GLU A 16 20.86 -10.99 -2.47
N ASN A 17 19.91 -10.09 -2.74
CA ASN A 17 20.14 -8.89 -3.55
C ASN A 17 19.83 -7.57 -2.81
N ALA A 18 19.00 -7.57 -1.78
CA ALA A 18 18.69 -6.37 -1.00
C ALA A 18 19.64 -6.22 0.20
N GLU A 19 19.93 -4.97 0.55
CA GLU A 19 20.64 -4.61 1.77
C GLU A 19 19.69 -4.69 2.97
N LYS A 20 20.24 -4.96 4.16
CA LYS A 20 19.43 -5.04 5.38
C LYS A 20 18.75 -3.71 5.64
N GLU A 21 17.54 -3.77 6.19
CA GLU A 21 16.73 -2.61 6.56
C GLU A 21 16.18 -1.77 5.40
N GLU A 22 16.48 -2.09 4.13
CA GLU A 22 15.74 -1.54 2.98
C GLU A 22 14.24 -1.84 3.11
N VAL A 23 13.39 -0.93 2.62
CA VAL A 23 11.95 -0.94 2.74
C VAL A 23 11.30 -1.46 1.46
N VAL A 24 10.42 -2.45 1.65
CA VAL A 24 9.64 -3.04 0.56
C VAL A 24 8.19 -2.56 0.61
N PHE A 25 7.66 -2.12 -0.53
CA PHE A 25 6.23 -1.96 -0.75
C PHE A 25 5.63 -3.20 -1.40
N ALA A 26 4.58 -3.73 -0.80
CA ALA A 26 3.81 -4.84 -1.35
C ALA A 26 2.37 -4.81 -0.82
N ASN A 27 1.54 -5.75 -1.27
CA ASN A 27 0.22 -5.96 -0.67
C ASN A 27 0.35 -6.61 0.72
N GLU A 28 -0.78 -6.69 1.44
CA GLU A 28 -0.83 -7.19 2.82
C GLU A 28 -0.14 -8.54 3.02
N GLU A 29 -0.46 -9.52 2.18
CA GLU A 29 0.05 -10.89 2.29
C GLU A 29 1.56 -10.92 2.06
N VAL A 30 2.03 -10.26 1.00
CA VAL A 30 3.46 -10.24 0.66
C VAL A 30 4.26 -9.46 1.71
N SER A 31 3.77 -8.31 2.17
CA SER A 31 4.45 -7.53 3.22
C SER A 31 4.62 -8.34 4.51
N ASN A 32 3.60 -9.09 4.92
CA ASN A 32 3.72 -9.96 6.08
C ASN A 32 4.78 -11.06 5.87
N LEU A 33 4.90 -11.60 4.65
CA LEU A 33 5.94 -12.59 4.34
C LEU A 33 7.35 -11.96 4.31
N VAL A 34 7.51 -10.75 3.75
CA VAL A 34 8.78 -10.02 3.78
C VAL A 34 9.26 -9.86 5.22
N ALA A 35 8.40 -9.34 6.11
CA ALA A 35 8.75 -9.13 7.51
C ALA A 35 9.08 -10.42 8.29
N ILE A 36 8.63 -11.59 7.83
CA ILE A 36 8.90 -12.88 8.47
C ILE A 36 10.17 -13.54 7.90
N TYR A 37 10.41 -13.43 6.60
CA TYR A 37 11.38 -14.26 5.87
C TYR A 37 12.61 -13.49 5.35
N THR A 38 12.68 -12.18 5.55
CA THR A 38 13.82 -11.35 5.12
C THR A 38 14.24 -10.38 6.24
N PRO A 39 15.45 -9.77 6.17
CA PRO A 39 15.87 -8.74 7.12
C PRO A 39 15.38 -7.33 6.72
N LEU A 40 14.34 -7.23 5.90
CA LEU A 40 13.88 -5.98 5.30
C LEU A 40 12.71 -5.37 6.09
N ASN A 41 12.57 -4.06 5.95
CA ASN A 41 11.42 -3.32 6.45
C ASN A 41 10.28 -3.35 5.42
N VAL A 42 9.06 -2.98 5.85
CA VAL A 42 7.90 -2.89 4.95
C VAL A 42 7.26 -1.52 5.04
N PHE A 43 6.85 -0.99 3.88
CA PHE A 43 6.13 0.26 3.80
C PHE A 43 4.71 0.14 4.38
N HIS A 44 4.09 -1.04 4.26
CA HIS A 44 2.75 -1.28 4.74
C HIS A 44 2.65 -2.67 5.37
N HIS A 45 1.99 -2.75 6.52
CA HIS A 45 1.59 -3.97 7.18
C HIS A 45 0.12 -3.89 7.61
N ARG A 46 -0.58 -5.03 7.67
CA ARG A 46 -2.01 -5.14 8.09
C ARG A 46 -2.38 -4.52 9.43
N SER A 47 -1.37 -4.23 10.25
CA SER A 47 -1.49 -3.75 11.62
C SER A 47 -0.83 -2.38 11.81
N ASP A 48 -0.53 -1.64 10.74
CA ASP A 48 0.12 -0.32 10.81
C ASP A 48 -0.58 0.63 11.79
N GLN A 49 -1.91 0.64 11.77
CA GLN A 49 -2.77 1.44 12.64
C GLN A 49 -2.70 1.06 14.13
N LEU A 50 -2.08 -0.07 14.46
CA LEU A 50 -1.83 -0.50 15.84
C LEU A 50 -0.42 -0.12 16.32
N PHE A 51 0.42 0.45 15.45
CA PHE A 51 1.77 0.87 15.81
C PHE A 51 1.75 2.26 16.40
N LEU A 52 2.41 2.43 17.56
CA LEU A 52 2.50 3.72 18.26
C LEU A 52 3.21 4.81 17.44
N SER A 53 3.97 4.43 16.42
CA SER A 53 4.71 5.34 15.53
C SER A 53 3.91 5.78 14.28
N ALA A 54 2.72 5.23 14.04
CA ALA A 54 1.93 5.60 12.88
C ALA A 54 1.23 6.94 13.10
N THR A 55 1.67 7.97 12.39
CA THR A 55 0.95 9.26 12.33
C THR A 55 -0.24 9.16 11.38
N ASP A 56 -1.24 10.02 11.55
CA ASP A 56 -2.38 10.12 10.63
C ASP A 56 -1.90 10.32 9.18
N GLU A 57 -0.90 11.18 8.98
CA GLU A 57 -0.27 11.41 7.69
C GLU A 57 0.31 10.13 7.08
N ARG A 58 1.01 9.31 7.89
CA ARG A 58 1.57 8.04 7.43
C ARG A 58 0.49 7.07 6.96
N LEU A 59 -0.57 6.93 7.75
CA LEU A 59 -1.68 6.02 7.43
C LEU A 59 -2.43 6.49 6.18
N LEU A 60 -2.64 7.80 6.03
CA LEU A 60 -3.22 8.38 4.82
C LEU A 60 -2.33 8.14 3.60
N ASP A 61 -1.02 8.36 3.69
CA ASP A 61 -0.08 8.09 2.59
C ASP A 61 -0.11 6.63 2.15
N ILE A 62 -0.19 5.69 3.11
CA ILE A 62 -0.33 4.26 2.81
C ILE A 62 -1.65 3.99 2.08
N VAL A 63 -2.78 4.42 2.65
CA VAL A 63 -4.11 4.19 2.09
C VAL A 63 -4.21 4.80 0.68
N PHE A 64 -3.76 6.04 0.51
CA PHE A 64 -3.80 6.76 -0.76
C PHE A 64 -2.92 6.11 -1.82
N THR A 65 -1.77 5.54 -1.44
CA THR A 65 -0.91 4.75 -2.33
C THR A 65 -1.67 3.62 -3.01
N PHE A 66 -2.43 2.82 -2.24
CA PHE A 66 -3.22 1.74 -2.83
C PHE A 66 -4.30 2.27 -3.79
N TYR A 67 -5.04 3.31 -3.41
CA TYR A 67 -6.07 3.89 -4.28
C TYR A 67 -5.49 4.48 -5.57
N ARG A 68 -4.32 5.13 -5.48
CA ARG A 68 -3.58 5.66 -6.63
C ARG A 68 -3.15 4.57 -7.60
N LEU A 69 -2.61 3.47 -7.09
CA LEU A 69 -2.20 2.34 -7.91
C LEU A 69 -3.37 1.68 -8.64
N ARG A 70 -4.55 1.63 -8.00
CA ARG A 70 -5.80 1.16 -8.64
C ARG A 70 -6.39 2.17 -9.63
N GLY A 71 -5.86 3.39 -9.69
CA GLY A 71 -6.31 4.44 -10.59
C GLY A 71 -7.61 5.11 -10.18
N VAL A 72 -7.89 5.19 -8.88
CA VAL A 72 -8.97 6.05 -8.34
C VAL A 72 -8.57 7.51 -8.55
N GLY A 73 -9.52 8.30 -9.03
CA GLY A 73 -9.30 9.68 -9.46
C GLY A 73 -10.49 10.57 -9.15
N MET A 74 -10.46 11.80 -9.67
CA MET A 74 -11.38 12.86 -9.26
C MET A 74 -12.85 12.52 -9.51
N HIS A 75 -13.12 11.72 -10.55
CA HIS A 75 -14.47 11.40 -10.99
C HIS A 75 -15.13 10.23 -10.25
N ASN A 76 -14.36 9.39 -9.56
CA ASN A 76 -14.87 8.18 -8.92
C ASN A 76 -14.48 8.02 -7.44
N VAL A 77 -13.68 8.94 -6.88
CA VAL A 77 -13.27 8.89 -5.46
C VAL A 77 -14.47 8.79 -4.51
N GLU A 78 -15.51 9.60 -4.72
CA GLU A 78 -16.71 9.63 -3.87
C GLU A 78 -17.34 8.23 -3.76
N GLU A 79 -17.75 7.69 -4.91
CA GLU A 79 -18.39 6.38 -5.00
C GLU A 79 -17.51 5.28 -4.40
N VAL A 80 -16.22 5.28 -4.74
CA VAL A 80 -15.27 4.28 -4.24
C VAL A 80 -15.12 4.37 -2.72
N PHE A 81 -14.96 5.58 -2.17
CA PHE A 81 -14.70 5.76 -0.74
C PHE A 81 -15.94 5.47 0.11
N HIS A 82 -17.15 5.79 -0.37
CA HIS A 82 -18.37 5.34 0.32
C HIS A 82 -18.54 3.82 0.27
N ASN A 83 -18.28 3.18 -0.88
CA ASN A 83 -18.39 1.73 -1.04
C ASN A 83 -17.33 0.97 -0.20
N GLU A 84 -16.14 1.56 -0.03
CA GLU A 84 -15.02 0.96 0.71
C GLU A 84 -14.84 1.57 2.11
N ARG A 85 -15.84 2.28 2.65
CA ARG A 85 -15.74 3.02 3.92
C ARG A 85 -15.26 2.18 5.11
N GLY A 86 -15.68 0.92 5.19
CA GLY A 86 -15.25 -0.02 6.24
C GLY A 86 -13.76 -0.35 6.13
N SER A 87 -13.25 -0.51 4.90
CA SER A 87 -11.82 -0.73 4.65
C SER A 87 -11.01 0.51 5.02
N ILE A 88 -11.44 1.70 4.61
CA ILE A 88 -10.79 2.98 4.97
C ILE A 88 -10.75 3.14 6.49
N SER A 89 -11.89 2.94 7.16
CA SER A 89 -12.00 3.05 8.61
C SER A 89 -11.07 2.08 9.33
N THR A 90 -10.99 0.83 8.87
CA THR A 90 -10.12 -0.20 9.46
C THR A 90 -8.64 0.16 9.31
N ASN A 91 -8.24 0.70 8.15
CA ASN A 91 -6.84 1.04 7.88
C ASN A 91 -6.38 2.33 8.57
N LEU A 92 -7.29 3.28 8.82
CA LEU A 92 -6.94 4.54 9.49
C LEU A 92 -7.17 4.52 11.00
N TYR A 93 -8.24 3.88 11.47
CA TYR A 93 -8.69 3.96 12.86
C TYR A 93 -8.71 2.61 13.57
N GLY A 94 -8.31 1.53 12.88
CA GLY A 94 -8.31 0.18 13.44
C GLY A 94 -9.68 -0.20 13.98
N ILE A 95 -9.73 -0.61 15.24
CA ILE A 95 -10.96 -1.03 15.91
C ILE A 95 -11.77 0.12 16.52
N TYR A 96 -11.29 1.37 16.48
CA TYR A 96 -11.88 2.49 17.22
C TYR A 96 -13.38 2.67 16.94
N TYR A 97 -13.77 2.85 15.68
CA TYR A 97 -15.19 3.02 15.32
C TYR A 97 -16.00 1.73 15.41
N ARG A 98 -15.36 0.57 15.30
CA ARG A 98 -16.03 -0.70 15.58
C ARG A 98 -16.43 -0.81 17.04
N GLU A 99 -15.54 -0.48 17.97
CA GLU A 99 -15.82 -0.52 19.40
C GLU A 99 -16.79 0.58 19.82
N LEU A 100 -16.64 1.79 19.26
CA LEU A 100 -17.48 2.94 19.61
C LEU A 100 -18.90 2.85 19.02
N LEU A 101 -19.02 2.38 17.78
CA LEU A 101 -20.26 2.49 16.97
C LEU A 101 -20.76 1.13 16.47
N GLY A 102 -20.09 0.01 16.78
CA GLY A 102 -20.57 -1.35 16.53
C GLY A 102 -20.18 -1.98 15.19
N ALA A 103 -19.60 -1.21 14.25
CA ALA A 103 -19.13 -1.70 12.96
C ALA A 103 -18.03 -0.79 12.39
N TYR A 104 -17.16 -1.32 11.53
CA TYR A 104 -16.11 -0.52 10.89
C TYR A 104 -16.68 0.54 9.94
N GLU A 105 -17.80 0.19 9.29
CA GLU A 105 -18.55 1.02 8.37
C GLU A 105 -19.21 2.21 9.07
N ASN A 106 -19.39 2.16 10.39
CA ASN A 106 -20.08 3.21 11.14
C ASN A 106 -19.20 4.45 11.40
N ILE A 107 -18.02 4.58 10.76
CA ILE A 107 -17.26 5.83 10.75
C ILE A 107 -18.18 7.03 10.44
N PRO A 108 -18.12 8.15 11.20
CA PRO A 108 -18.95 9.32 10.94
C PRO A 108 -18.78 9.86 9.51
N GLU A 109 -19.87 10.31 8.90
CA GLU A 109 -19.85 10.81 7.52
C GLU A 109 -18.88 11.98 7.34
N GLU A 110 -18.85 12.91 8.29
CA GLU A 110 -17.90 14.03 8.32
C GLU A 110 -16.43 13.58 8.20
N LYS A 111 -16.07 12.45 8.82
CA LYS A 111 -14.71 11.92 8.76
C LYS A 111 -14.40 11.27 7.42
N LEU A 112 -15.37 10.60 6.82
CA LEU A 112 -15.20 10.08 5.47
C LEU A 112 -15.04 11.22 4.45
N GLU A 113 -15.86 12.27 4.55
CA GLU A 113 -15.78 13.48 3.71
C GLU A 113 -14.44 14.23 3.86
N GLU A 114 -13.92 14.30 5.08
CA GLU A 114 -12.58 14.84 5.36
C GLU A 114 -11.51 14.05 4.59
N ILE A 115 -11.54 12.72 4.66
CA ILE A 115 -10.58 11.83 3.97
C ILE A 115 -10.72 11.96 2.45
N ILE A 116 -11.94 12.03 1.92
CA ILE A 116 -12.21 12.24 0.48
C ILE A 116 -11.63 13.59 0.04
N THR A 117 -11.83 14.65 0.83
CA THR A 117 -11.27 15.98 0.56
C THR A 117 -9.75 15.93 0.53
N LEU A 118 -9.11 15.32 1.53
CA LEU A 118 -7.66 15.14 1.56
C LEU A 118 -7.15 14.35 0.35
N TYR A 119 -7.83 13.27 -0.04
CA TYR A 119 -7.44 12.51 -1.22
C TYR A 119 -7.52 13.35 -2.50
N LYS A 120 -8.62 14.09 -2.69
CA LYS A 120 -8.80 15.00 -3.84
C LYS A 120 -7.73 16.08 -3.90
N GLU A 121 -7.27 16.59 -2.76
CA GLU A 121 -6.15 17.52 -2.71
C GLU A 121 -4.88 16.89 -3.26
N THR A 122 -4.59 15.63 -2.91
CA THR A 122 -3.45 14.93 -3.51
C THR A 122 -3.59 14.81 -5.03
N LEU A 123 -4.80 14.60 -5.56
CA LEU A 123 -5.07 14.38 -6.99
C LEU A 123 -4.71 15.60 -7.87
N LYS A 124 -4.41 16.76 -7.27
CA LYS A 124 -3.84 17.92 -7.97
C LYS A 124 -2.47 17.63 -8.58
N SER A 125 -1.73 16.68 -8.01
CA SER A 125 -0.48 16.16 -8.56
C SER A 125 -0.72 14.87 -9.37
N PRO A 126 -0.01 14.68 -10.50
CA PRO A 126 -0.01 13.42 -11.24
C PRO A 126 0.34 12.23 -10.34
N THR A 127 -0.29 11.08 -10.58
CA THR A 127 -0.09 9.87 -9.79
C THR A 127 1.38 9.45 -9.71
N GLN A 128 2.12 9.56 -10.82
CA GLN A 128 3.54 9.23 -10.84
C GLN A 128 4.37 10.12 -9.90
N GLU A 129 4.15 11.44 -9.94
CA GLU A 129 4.86 12.40 -9.09
C GLU A 129 4.51 12.20 -7.61
N TRP A 130 3.23 12.00 -7.30
CA TRP A 130 2.79 11.78 -5.93
C TRP A 130 3.35 10.46 -5.36
N LEU A 131 3.29 9.37 -6.12
CA LEU A 131 3.84 8.07 -5.69
C LEU A 131 5.35 8.14 -5.50
N SER A 132 6.06 8.80 -6.42
CA SER A 132 7.50 9.03 -6.29
C SER A 132 7.82 9.83 -5.03
N SER A 133 7.08 10.92 -4.76
CA SER A 133 7.29 11.70 -3.54
C SER A 133 7.02 10.89 -2.25
N VAL A 134 5.96 10.09 -2.23
CA VAL A 134 5.62 9.28 -1.05
C VAL A 134 6.63 8.16 -0.85
N TRP A 135 6.98 7.43 -1.89
CA TRP A 135 7.98 6.35 -1.77
C TRP A 135 9.37 6.88 -1.44
N HIS A 136 9.76 8.05 -1.92
CA HIS A 136 11.01 8.70 -1.49
C HIS A 136 10.95 9.15 -0.02
N LYS A 137 9.84 9.73 0.43
CA LYS A 137 9.65 10.15 1.85
C LYS A 137 9.82 9.02 2.85
N TYR A 138 9.51 7.79 2.44
CA TYR A 138 9.54 6.60 3.28
C TYR A 138 10.63 5.61 2.87
N ASP A 139 11.61 6.08 2.10
CA ASP A 139 12.76 5.30 1.64
C ASP A 139 12.35 3.93 1.10
N VAL A 140 11.39 3.87 0.18
CA VAL A 140 10.96 2.59 -0.43
C VAL A 140 11.87 2.27 -1.61
N GLU A 141 12.66 1.21 -1.50
CA GLU A 141 13.59 0.78 -2.54
C GLU A 141 13.02 -0.29 -3.47
N TYR A 142 12.13 -1.14 -2.97
CA TYR A 142 11.54 -2.23 -3.76
C TYR A 142 10.03 -2.25 -3.75
N LEU A 143 9.46 -2.66 -4.88
CA LEU A 143 8.06 -2.99 -5.03
C LEU A 143 7.91 -4.46 -5.43
N ILE A 144 7.11 -5.21 -4.67
CA ILE A 144 6.66 -6.55 -5.09
C ILE A 144 5.21 -6.47 -5.53
N TRP A 145 4.96 -6.86 -6.79
CA TRP A 145 3.63 -6.93 -7.36
C TRP A 145 3.14 -8.37 -7.49
N ASP A 146 2.09 -8.70 -6.76
CA ASP A 146 1.30 -9.90 -6.97
C ASP A 146 0.21 -9.63 -8.01
N LYS A 147 0.41 -10.11 -9.24
CA LYS A 147 -0.50 -9.90 -10.37
C LYS A 147 -1.86 -10.58 -10.19
N VAL A 148 -1.96 -11.57 -9.30
CA VAL A 148 -3.21 -12.30 -9.04
C VAL A 148 -4.03 -11.56 -7.99
N ALA A 149 -3.38 -11.12 -6.91
CA ALA A 149 -4.06 -10.39 -5.84
C ALA A 149 -4.40 -8.94 -6.22
N ASN A 150 -3.54 -8.30 -7.03
CA ASN A 150 -3.68 -6.88 -7.40
C ASN A 150 -3.55 -6.66 -8.91
N PRO A 151 -4.39 -7.30 -9.75
CA PRO A 151 -4.29 -7.16 -11.21
C PRO A 151 -4.58 -5.74 -11.71
N SER A 152 -5.23 -4.91 -10.90
CA SER A 152 -5.62 -3.54 -11.26
C SER A 152 -4.51 -2.50 -11.05
N TRP A 153 -3.35 -2.87 -10.53
CA TRP A 153 -2.25 -1.92 -10.31
C TRP A 153 -1.66 -1.45 -11.64
N LYS A 154 -1.64 -0.13 -11.84
CA LYS A 154 -1.18 0.51 -13.08
C LYS A 154 0.32 0.85 -13.02
N LEU A 155 1.17 -0.18 -12.87
CA LEU A 155 2.62 0.01 -12.70
C LEU A 155 3.36 0.41 -13.98
N ASP A 156 2.84 0.02 -15.16
CA ASP A 156 3.47 0.32 -16.45
C ASP A 156 3.55 1.84 -16.75
N LEU A 157 2.79 2.65 -16.01
CA LEU A 157 2.77 4.10 -16.12
C LEU A 157 3.84 4.78 -15.24
N LEU A 158 4.56 4.02 -14.41
CA LEU A 158 5.53 4.55 -13.46
C LEU A 158 6.94 4.41 -14.02
N GLY A 159 7.43 5.48 -14.66
CA GLY A 159 8.73 5.48 -15.35
C GLY A 159 9.97 5.33 -14.45
N PHE A 160 9.80 5.41 -13.12
CA PHE A 160 10.87 5.24 -12.14
C PHE A 160 10.94 3.81 -11.58
N LEU A 161 10.14 2.87 -12.09
CA LEU A 161 10.23 1.46 -11.73
C LEU A 161 11.13 0.70 -12.70
N LYS A 162 12.21 0.12 -12.18
CA LYS A 162 13.07 -0.79 -12.91
C LYS A 162 12.76 -2.23 -12.52
N LYS A 163 12.33 -3.04 -13.48
CA LYS A 163 12.10 -4.48 -13.25
C LYS A 163 13.43 -5.18 -12.95
N GLU A 164 13.50 -5.86 -11.80
CA GLU A 164 14.67 -6.63 -11.37
C GLU A 164 14.46 -8.13 -11.51
N ALA A 165 13.25 -8.63 -11.21
CA ALA A 165 12.93 -10.05 -11.33
C ALA A 165 11.48 -10.32 -11.76
N ASP A 166 11.26 -11.49 -12.36
CA ASP A 166 9.96 -11.96 -12.84
C ASP A 166 9.80 -13.43 -12.52
N PHE A 167 8.89 -13.73 -11.59
CA PHE A 167 8.56 -15.08 -11.15
C PHE A 167 7.18 -15.50 -11.64
N GLY A 168 6.78 -15.04 -12.83
CA GLY A 168 5.52 -15.40 -13.45
C GLY A 168 4.35 -14.60 -12.89
N GLN A 169 3.83 -14.94 -11.71
CA GLN A 169 2.71 -14.19 -11.07
C GLN A 169 3.21 -13.06 -10.15
N ILE A 170 4.44 -13.17 -9.68
CA ILE A 170 5.07 -12.20 -8.79
C ILE A 170 6.15 -11.45 -9.58
N MET A 171 6.10 -10.12 -9.54
CA MET A 171 7.07 -9.25 -10.18
C MET A 171 7.79 -8.44 -9.12
N LEU A 172 9.09 -8.23 -9.30
CA LEU A 172 9.89 -7.40 -8.40
C LEU A 172 10.50 -6.24 -9.18
N TYR A 173 10.33 -5.05 -8.62
CA TYR A 173 10.84 -3.80 -9.17
C TYR A 173 11.72 -3.10 -8.14
N ARG A 174 12.78 -2.46 -8.61
CA ARG A 174 13.51 -1.43 -7.89
C ARG A 174 12.94 -0.07 -8.21
N ILE A 175 12.88 0.79 -7.21
CA ILE A 175 12.43 2.17 -7.32
C ILE A 175 13.67 3.06 -7.53
N GLU A 176 13.70 3.80 -8.63
CA GLU A 176 14.80 4.70 -9.03
C GLU A 176 14.32 6.15 -9.00
N ILE A 177 14.25 6.75 -7.80
CA ILE A 177 13.79 8.12 -7.55
C ILE A 177 14.96 9.02 -7.15
#